data_AF-A0A327JHC4-F1
#
_entry.id   AF-A0A327JHC4-F1
#
_cell.length_a   1.000
_cell.length_b   1.000
_cell.length_c   1.000
_cell.angle_alpha   90.00
_cell.angle_beta   90.00
_cell.angle_gamma   90.00
#
_symmetry.space_group_name_H-M   'P 1'
#
loop_
_entity.id
_entity.type
_entity.pdbx_description
1 polymer ?
#
loop_
_entity_poly.entity_id
_entity_poly.type
_entity_poly.pdbx_seq_one_letter_code
_entity_poly.pdbx_strand_id
1 'polypeptide(L)'
;MPESVSAFLNSPIIADIVLAVLIGETLAVALFLKGRRPRLARSVALNGLSGAFILVALRVLWNGGDGVFVAVFLAASFVAHLTDLAMRLRE
;
A
#
# COMPACT_ATOMS: atom_id res chain seq x y z
N MET A 1 -21.88 -17.21 -8.73
CA MET A 1 -20.98 -16.33 -9.51
C MET A 1 -20.56 -17.07 -10.77
N PRO A 2 -20.32 -16.39 -11.90
CA PRO A 2 -19.78 -17.03 -13.09
C PRO A 2 -18.39 -17.63 -12.79
N GLU A 3 -18.07 -18.81 -13.34
CA GLU A 3 -16.79 -19.49 -13.09
C GLU A 3 -15.57 -18.59 -13.40
N SER A 4 -15.68 -17.76 -14.44
CA SER A 4 -14.66 -16.80 -14.84
C SER A 4 -14.36 -15.75 -13.76
N VAL A 5 -15.37 -15.32 -12.99
CA VAL A 5 -15.19 -14.33 -11.93
C VAL A 5 -14.49 -14.96 -10.73
N SER A 6 -14.87 -16.18 -10.35
CA SER A 6 -14.19 -16.93 -9.30
C SER A 6 -12.73 -17.24 -9.66
N ALA A 7 -12.44 -17.59 -10.91
CA ALA A 7 -11.07 -17.82 -11.38
C ALA A 7 -10.23 -16.53 -11.32
N PHE A 8 -10.82 -15.40 -11.69
CA PHE A 8 -10.17 -14.09 -11.60
C PHE A 8 -9.86 -13.68 -10.15
N LEU A 9 -10.81 -13.87 -9.23
CA LEU A 9 -10.63 -13.50 -7.81
C LEU A 9 -9.57 -14.30 -7.08
N ASN A 10 -9.31 -15.54 -7.52
CA ASN A 10 -8.24 -16.38 -6.96
C ASN A 10 -6.88 -16.15 -7.65
N SER A 11 -6.81 -15.23 -8.62
CA SER A 11 -5.58 -14.95 -9.35
C SER A 11 -4.67 -14.00 -8.57
N PRO A 12 -3.36 -14.28 -8.45
CA PRO A 12 -2.40 -13.36 -7.82
C PRO A 12 -2.29 -12.02 -8.56
N ILE A 13 -2.79 -11.93 -9.81
CA ILE A 13 -2.80 -10.69 -10.59
C ILE A 13 -3.66 -9.60 -9.94
N ILE A 14 -4.65 -9.97 -9.13
CA ILE A 14 -5.52 -8.98 -8.47
C ILE A 14 -4.73 -8.13 -7.49
N ALA A 15 -3.76 -8.71 -6.78
CA ALA A 15 -2.88 -7.98 -5.86
C ALA A 15 -2.03 -6.95 -6.63
N ASP A 16 -1.58 -7.29 -7.83
CA ASP A 16 -0.78 -6.39 -8.68
C ASP A 16 -1.61 -5.23 -9.24
N ILE A 17 -2.86 -5.49 -9.63
CA ILE A 17 -3.78 -4.45 -10.08
C ILE A 17 -4.09 -3.48 -8.92
N VAL A 18 -4.43 -4.01 -7.74
CA VAL A 18 -4.71 -3.19 -6.56
C VAL A 18 -3.47 -2.36 -6.16
N LEU A 19 -2.28 -2.96 -6.22
CA LEU A 19 -1.03 -2.26 -5.94
C LEU A 19 -0.76 -1.13 -6.96
N ALA A 20 -0.98 -1.39 -8.25
CA ALA A 20 -0.82 -0.39 -9.29
C ALA A 20 -1.79 0.80 -9.12
N VAL A 21 -3.06 0.53 -8.81
CA VAL A 21 -4.06 1.55 -8.51
C VAL A 21 -3.65 2.37 -7.29
N LEU A 22 -3.29 1.71 -6.19
CA LEU A 22 -2.87 2.39 -4.95
C LEU A 22 -1.66 3.31 -5.18
N ILE A 23 -0.64 2.83 -5.91
CA ILE A 23 0.54 3.63 -6.23
C ILE A 23 0.14 4.83 -7.11
N GLY A 24 -0.70 4.61 -8.11
CA GLY A 24 -1.20 5.66 -9.00
C GLY A 24 -1.96 6.75 -8.24
N GLU A 25 -2.92 6.38 -7.41
CA GLU A 25 -3.70 7.32 -6.58
C GLU A 25 -2.81 8.08 -5.59
N THR A 26 -1.93 7.35 -4.90
CA THR A 26 -1.00 7.96 -3.93
C THR A 26 -0.11 8.99 -4.60
N LEU A 27 0.49 8.66 -5.75
CA LEU A 27 1.34 9.58 -6.50
C LEU A 27 0.56 10.77 -7.04
N ALA A 28 -0.62 10.55 -7.62
CA ALA A 28 -1.45 11.61 -8.17
C ALA A 28 -1.82 12.64 -7.09
N VAL A 29 -2.29 12.17 -5.93
CA VAL A 29 -2.66 13.04 -4.81
C VAL A 29 -1.43 13.71 -4.20
N ALA A 30 -0.35 12.98 -3.97
CA ALA A 30 0.88 13.55 -3.39
C ALA A 30 1.49 14.62 -4.30
N LEU A 31 1.54 14.41 -5.61
CA LEU A 31 2.04 15.38 -6.59
C LEU A 31 1.14 16.62 -6.68
N PHE A 32 -0.18 16.42 -6.68
CA PHE A 32 -1.15 17.52 -6.67
C PHE A 32 -1.01 18.40 -5.42
N LEU A 33 -0.77 17.78 -4.26
CA LEU A 33 -0.64 18.48 -2.98
C LEU A 33 0.76 19.06 -2.73
N LYS A 34 1.81 18.56 -3.41
CA LYS A 34 3.22 18.92 -3.15
C LYS A 34 3.46 20.43 -3.14
N GLY A 35 2.82 21.19 -4.04
CA GLY A 35 2.97 22.65 -4.13
C GLY A 35 2.04 23.46 -3.22
N ARG A 36 0.99 22.86 -2.64
CA ARG A 36 -0.07 23.56 -1.90
C ARG A 36 -0.04 23.26 -0.40
N ARG A 37 0.17 21.99 -0.06
CA ARG A 37 0.13 21.46 1.31
C ARG A 37 1.21 20.39 1.46
N PRO A 38 2.50 20.77 1.58
CA PRO A 38 3.63 19.83 1.56
C PRO A 38 3.57 18.81 2.72
N ARG A 39 3.03 19.19 3.88
CA ARG A 39 2.81 18.26 5.00
C ARG A 39 1.76 17.20 4.67
N LEU A 40 0.61 17.62 4.14
CA LEU A 40 -0.45 16.71 3.71
C LEU A 40 0.01 15.80 2.57
N ALA A 41 0.78 16.32 1.61
CA ALA A 41 1.39 15.51 0.55
C ALA A 41 2.28 14.39 1.11
N ARG A 42 3.11 14.71 2.12
CA ARG A 42 3.96 13.72 2.80
C ARG A 42 3.15 12.71 3.61
N SER A 43 2.09 13.15 4.29
CA SER A 43 1.16 12.27 5.01
C SER A 43 0.48 11.27 4.07
N VAL A 44 -0.05 11.75 2.93
CA VAL A 44 -0.63 10.88 1.89
C VAL A 44 0.40 9.89 1.35
N ALA A 45 1.63 10.33 1.08
CA ALA A 45 2.69 9.46 0.59
C ALA A 45 3.06 8.36 1.61
N LEU A 46 3.20 8.69 2.90
CA LEU A 46 3.50 7.72 3.96
C LEU A 46 2.36 6.71 4.16
N ASN A 47 1.12 7.17 4.11
CA ASN A 47 -0.04 6.30 4.21
C ASN A 47 -0.14 5.35 3.00
N GLY A 48 0.07 5.86 1.78
CA GLY A 48 0.09 5.03 0.59
C GLY A 48 1.25 4.02 0.59
N LEU A 49 2.43 4.40 1.09
CA LEU A 49 3.57 3.51 1.27
C LEU A 49 3.24 2.37 2.26
N SER A 50 2.53 2.68 3.36
CA SER A 50 2.06 1.67 4.29
C SER A 50 1.15 0.65 3.62
N GLY A 51 0.16 1.11 2.85
CA GLY A 51 -0.73 0.24 2.09
C GLY A 51 0.02 -0.61 1.05
N ALA A 52 1.00 -0.02 0.36
CA ALA A 52 1.80 -0.74 -0.63
C ALA A 52 2.58 -1.90 0.00
N PHE A 53 3.18 -1.69 1.18
CA PHE A 53 3.87 -2.75 1.89
C PHE A 53 2.94 -3.88 2.37
N ILE A 54 1.71 -3.57 2.79
CA ILE A 54 0.72 -4.59 3.13
C ILE A 54 0.37 -5.44 1.90
N LEU A 55 0.15 -4.81 0.75
CA LEU A 55 -0.17 -5.52 -0.49
C LEU A 55 1.00 -6.39 -0.97
N VAL A 56 2.23 -5.92 -0.82
CA VAL A 56 3.42 -6.73 -1.12
C VAL A 56 3.55 -7.92 -0.15
N ALA A 57 3.32 -7.71 1.14
CA ALA A 57 3.30 -8.80 2.13
C ALA A 57 2.25 -9.86 1.78
N LEU A 58 1.04 -9.43 1.41
CA LEU A 58 -0.04 -10.31 0.97
C LEU A 58 0.33 -11.06 -0.32
N ARG A 59 0.96 -10.39 -1.28
CA ARG A 59 1.45 -11.02 -2.51
C ARG A 59 2.50 -12.09 -2.23
N VAL A 60 3.45 -11.82 -1.33
CA VAL A 60 4.46 -12.80 -0.91
C VAL A 60 3.78 -14.00 -0.27
N LEU A 61 2.84 -13.77 0.64
CA LEU A 61 2.08 -14.83 1.32
C LEU A 61 1.27 -15.68 0.32
N TRP A 62 0.58 -15.04 -0.64
CA TRP A 62 -0.25 -15.71 -1.64
C TRP A 62 0.58 -16.63 -2.57
N ASN A 63 1.82 -16.24 -2.88
CA ASN A 63 2.72 -17.04 -3.70
C ASN A 63 3.50 -18.09 -2.90
N GLY A 64 3.14 -18.34 -1.64
CA GLY A 64 3.82 -19.30 -0.77
C GLY A 64 5.25 -18.88 -0.40
N GLY A 65 5.53 -17.57 -0.39
CA GLY A 65 6.84 -17.03 -0.06
C GLY A 65 7.22 -17.18 1.41
N ASP A 66 8.49 -16.91 1.71
CA ASP A 66 9.04 -17.02 3.07
C ASP A 66 8.42 -15.98 4.02
N GLY A 67 8.00 -16.46 5.20
CA GLY A 67 7.39 -15.65 6.25
C GLY A 67 8.29 -14.53 6.77
N VAL A 68 9.62 -14.64 6.62
CA VAL A 68 10.54 -13.55 6.95
C VAL A 68 10.26 -12.32 6.08
N PHE A 69 10.05 -12.48 4.77
CA PHE A 69 9.74 -11.35 3.89
C PHE A 69 8.38 -10.73 4.24
N VAL A 70 7.38 -11.56 4.57
CA VAL A 70 6.07 -11.08 5.03
C VAL A 70 6.24 -10.20 6.28
N ALA A 71 6.99 -10.68 7.28
CA ALA A 71 7.25 -9.93 8.51
C ALA A 71 7.99 -8.61 8.26
N VAL A 72 8.99 -8.60 7.37
CA VAL A 72 9.73 -7.39 6.99
C VAL A 72 8.81 -6.35 6.35
N PHE A 73 7.95 -6.76 5.40
CA PHE A 73 7.01 -5.84 4.76
C PHE A 73 5.94 -5.34 5.74
N LEU A 74 5.43 -6.18 6.64
CA LEU A 74 4.50 -5.74 7.68
C LEU A 74 5.15 -4.75 8.66
N ALA A 75 6.40 -4.99 9.05
CA ALA A 75 7.15 -4.06 9.89
C ALA A 75 7.35 -2.70 9.19
N ALA A 76 7.71 -2.72 7.90
CA ALA A 76 7.86 -1.51 7.09
C ALA A 76 6.53 -0.74 6.95
N SER A 77 5.41 -1.45 6.74
CA SER A 77 4.07 -0.87 6.75
C SER A 77 3.76 -0.18 8.07
N PHE A 78 4.01 -0.87 9.19
CA PHE A 78 3.75 -0.34 10.52
C PHE A 78 4.56 0.93 10.80
N VAL A 79 5.86 0.95 10.47
CA VAL A 79 6.70 2.14 10.63
C VAL A 79 6.20 3.30 9.76
N ALA A 80 5.83 3.04 8.50
CA ALA A 80 5.29 4.06 7.61
C ALA A 80 3.98 4.66 8.17
N HIS A 81 3.09 3.81 8.68
CA HIS A 81 1.82 4.24 9.28
C HIS A 81 2.02 5.00 10.59
N LEU A 82 2.90 4.54 11.48
CA LEU A 82 3.23 5.28 12.71
C LEU A 82 3.82 6.65 12.42
N THR A 83 4.67 6.74 11.38
CA THR A 83 5.24 8.02 10.96
C THR A 83 4.16 8.97 10.46
N ASP A 84 3.21 8.47 9.65
CA ASP A 84 2.05 9.26 9.22
C ASP A 84 1.21 9.73 10.41
N LEU A 85 0.89 8.83 11.34
CA LEU A 85 0.09 9.14 12.52
C LEU A 85 0.78 10.18 13.41
N ALA A 86 2.08 10.01 13.67
CA ALA A 86 2.86 10.97 14.44
C ALA A 86 2.93 12.35 13.77
N MET A 87 2.91 12.42 12.43
CA MET A 87 2.82 13.68 11.70
C MET A 87 1.45 14.32 11.88
N ARG A 88 0.36 13.55 11.75
CA ARG A 88 -1.03 14.06 11.91
C ARG A 88 -1.34 14.50 13.33
N LEU A 89 -0.78 13.83 14.34
CA LEU A 89 -0.97 14.19 15.76
C LEU A 89 -0.21 15.46 16.18
N ARG A 90 0.74 15.92 15.35
CA ARG A 90 1.49 17.17 15.58
C ARG A 90 0.85 18.37 14.87
N GLU A 91 -0.23 18.17 14.13
CA GLU A 91 -1.04 19.23 13.51
C GLU A 91 -2.11 19.72 14.51
#